data_AF-X1VV53-F1
#
_entry.id   AF-X1VV53-F1
#
_cell.length_a   1.000
_cell.length_b   1.000
_cell.length_c   1.000
_cell.angle_alpha   90.00
_cell.angle_beta   90.00
_cell.angle_gamma   90.00
#
_symmetry.space_group_name_H-M   'P 1'
#
loop_
_entity.id
_entity.type
_entity.pdbx_description
1 polymer ?
#
loop_
_entity_poly.entity_id
_entity_poly.type
_entity_poly.pdbx_seq_one_letter_code
_entity_poly.pdbx_strand_id
1 'polypeptide(L)' 'SGPQDYLIIPAVMKYSWGNNSKRATMKGRECKIVARGRMNSICIEFENGQREIVSRYSTF' A
#
# COMPACT_ATOMS: atom_id res chain seq x y z
N SER A 1 27.39 2.37 -4.36
CA SER A 1 26.43 1.29 -4.64
C SER A 1 26.30 0.42 -3.40
N GLY A 2 25.39 0.77 -2.51
CA GLY A 2 25.01 -0.03 -1.33
C GLY A 2 23.49 0.08 -1.17
N PRO A 3 22.80 -0.93 -0.61
CA PRO A 3 21.35 -0.92 -0.58
C PRO A 3 20.88 0.11 0.44
N GLN A 4 20.24 1.16 -0.07
CA GLN A 4 19.40 2.07 0.71
C GLN A 4 18.03 1.43 1.04
N ASP A 5 17.88 0.15 0.73
CA ASP A 5 16.73 -0.69 0.97
C ASP A 5 16.72 -1.15 2.42
N TYR A 6 15.53 -1.24 3.03
CA TYR A 6 15.21 -1.79 4.37
C TYR A 6 14.98 -0.86 5.57
N LEU A 7 15.27 0.45 5.51
CA LEU A 7 14.88 1.37 6.61
C LEU A 7 13.42 1.84 6.57
N ILE A 8 12.55 1.13 5.84
CA ILE A 8 11.09 1.24 5.99
C ILE A 8 10.66 0.03 6.80
N ILE A 9 10.53 0.22 8.11
CA ILE A 9 9.72 -0.67 8.96
C ILE A 9 8.42 -0.96 8.20
N PRO A 10 8.01 -2.23 7.98
CA PRO A 10 6.71 -2.50 7.39
C PRO A 10 5.66 -2.12 8.44
N ALA A 11 5.38 -0.82 8.55
CA ALA A 11 4.22 -0.35 9.25
C ALA A 11 3.04 -0.99 8.51
N VAL A 12 2.41 -1.95 9.18
CA VAL A 12 1.16 -2.52 8.73
C VAL A 12 0.15 -1.39 8.79
N MET A 13 -0.37 -1.02 7.63
CA MET A 13 -1.34 0.06 7.46
C MET A 13 -2.68 -0.52 7.03
N LYS A 14 -3.75 0.25 7.21
CA LYS A 14 -5.08 -0.13 6.72
C LYS A 14 -5.45 0.66 5.48
N TYR A 15 -5.97 -0.03 4.46
CA TYR A 15 -6.47 0.63 3.26
C TYR A 15 -7.77 1.40 3.57
N SER A 16 -7.88 2.68 3.18
CA SER A 16 -8.97 3.57 3.64
C SER A 16 -10.07 3.83 2.62
N TRP A 17 -9.78 3.69 1.32
CA TRP A 17 -10.70 4.09 0.26
C TRP A 17 -11.73 3.00 -0.04
N GLY A 18 -12.97 3.40 -0.33
CA GLY A 18 -14.08 2.49 -0.64
C GLY A 18 -15.08 3.05 -1.65
N ASN A 19 -14.68 4.00 -2.49
CA ASN A 19 -15.56 4.76 -3.38
C ASN A 19 -15.96 4.02 -4.68
N ASN A 20 -15.59 2.75 -4.83
CA ASN A 20 -16.07 1.87 -5.90
C ASN A 20 -16.09 0.42 -5.41
N SER A 21 -16.76 -0.46 -6.15
CA SER A 21 -16.94 -1.88 -5.77
C SER A 21 -15.63 -2.59 -5.47
N LYS A 22 -14.59 -2.40 -6.29
CA LYS A 22 -13.25 -2.97 -6.06
C LYS A 22 -12.63 -2.47 -4.76
N ARG A 23 -12.70 -1.16 -4.49
CA ARG A 23 -12.11 -0.54 -3.30
C ARG A 23 -12.90 -0.88 -2.03
N ALA A 24 -14.21 -1.07 -2.14
CA ALA A 24 -15.05 -1.52 -1.04
C ALA A 24 -14.58 -2.88 -0.49
N THR A 25 -14.10 -3.80 -1.35
CA THR A 25 -13.53 -5.09 -0.90
C THR A 25 -12.12 -4.97 -0.30
N MET A 26 -11.47 -3.81 -0.44
CA MET A 26 -10.13 -3.54 0.08
C MET A 26 -10.14 -2.74 1.38
N LYS A 27 -11.17 -1.92 1.60
CA LYS A 27 -11.27 -1.02 2.76
C LYS A 27 -11.16 -1.78 4.08
N GLY A 28 -10.29 -1.29 4.97
CA GLY A 28 -10.03 -1.85 6.30
C GLY A 28 -9.06 -3.03 6.31
N ARG A 29 -8.70 -3.59 5.14
CA ARG A 29 -7.71 -4.67 5.07
C ARG A 29 -6.31 -4.14 5.36
N GLU A 30 -5.53 -4.98 6.03
CA GLU A 30 -4.14 -4.72 6.36
C GLU A 30 -3.25 -4.88 5.12
N CYS A 31 -2.29 -3.98 4.98
CA CYS A 31 -1.36 -3.94 3.87
C CYS A 31 -0.02 -3.35 4.28
N LYS A 32 1.00 -3.66 3.50
CA LYS A 32 2.35 -3.10 3.63
C LYS A 32 2.75 -2.39 2.34
N ILE A 33 3.52 -1.31 2.46
CA ILE A 33 4.10 -0.63 1.29
C ILE A 33 5.31 -1.45 0.83
N VAL A 34 5.30 -1.93 -0.41
CA VAL A 34 6.40 -2.71 -1.00
C VAL A 34 7.26 -1.90 -1.98
N ALA A 35 6.72 -0.80 -2.52
CA ALA A 35 7.49 0.12 -3.36
C ALA A 35 6.89 1.53 -3.32
N ARG A 36 7.71 2.54 -3.64
CA ARG A 36 7.27 3.93 -3.86
C ARG A 36 7.53 4.34 -5.30
N GLY A 37 6.49 4.84 -5.96
CA GLY A 37 6.57 5.33 -7.33
C GLY A 37 6.69 6.85 -7.41
N ARG A 38 6.61 7.38 -8.63
CA ARG A 38 6.52 8.82 -8.90
C ARG A 38 5.06 9.29 -8.73
N MET A 39 4.84 10.61 -8.70
CA MET A 39 3.50 11.21 -8.63
C MET A 39 2.68 10.76 -7.40
N ASN A 40 3.33 10.66 -6.23
CA ASN A 40 2.69 10.25 -4.96
C ASN A 40 2.02 8.86 -5.01
N SER A 41 2.50 7.96 -5.87
CA SER A 41 2.04 6.57 -5.91
C SER A 41 2.85 5.66 -4.97
N ILE A 42 2.20 4.65 -4.43
CA ILE A 42 2.79 3.56 -3.66
C ILE A 42 2.26 2.23 -4.19
N CYS A 43 3.08 1.18 -4.12
CA CYS A 43 2.62 -0.19 -4.31
C CYS A 43 2.42 -0.80 -2.92
N ILE A 44 1.21 -1.29 -2.67
CA ILE A 44 0.87 -2.00 -1.43
C ILE A 44 0.66 -3.49 -1.72
N GLU A 45 0.95 -4.32 -0.73
CA GLU A 45 0.67 -5.75 -0.73
C GLU A 45 -0.23 -6.08 0.46
N PHE A 46 -1.36 -6.73 0.19
CA PHE A 46 -2.27 -7.28 1.20
C PHE A 46 -1.82 -8.68 1.64
N GLU A 47 -2.37 -9.19 2.75
CA GLU A 47 -2.04 -10.51 3.29
C GLU A 47 -2.21 -11.67 2.30
N ASN A 48 -3.19 -11.58 1.40
CA ASN A 48 -3.44 -12.61 0.38
C ASN A 48 -2.49 -12.52 -0.84
N GLY A 49 -1.44 -11.70 -0.77
CA GLY A 49 -0.49 -11.46 -1.86
C GLY A 49 -1.01 -10.55 -2.97
N GLN A 50 -2.25 -10.04 -2.87
CA GLN A 50 -2.76 -9.05 -3.83
C GLN A 50 -1.92 -7.77 -3.75
N ARG A 51 -1.49 -7.26 -4.90
CA ARG A 51 -0.76 -5.99 -5.03
C ARG A 51 -1.57 -4.94 -5.75
N GLU A 52 -1.49 -3.71 -5.28
CA GLU A 52 -2.17 -2.57 -5.88
C GLU A 52 -1.27 -1.34 -5.90
N ILE A 53 -1.28 -0.62 -7.03
CA ILE A 53 -0.66 0.70 -7.13
C ILE A 53 -1.73 1.74 -6.81
N VAL A 54 -1.51 2.49 -5.74
CA VAL A 54 -2.50 3.41 -5.16
C VAL A 54 -1.82 4.73 -4.79
N SER A 55 -2.63 5.74 -4.47
CA SER A 55 -2.11 6.97 -3.90
C SER A 55 -1.51 6.71 -2.52
N ARG A 56 -0.44 7.41 -2.15
CA ARG A 56 0.15 7.37 -0.81
C ARG A 56 -0.80 7.75 0.34
N TYR A 57 -1.94 8.37 0.01
CA TYR A 57 -2.98 8.78 0.97
C TYR A 57 -4.14 7.77 1.08
N SER A 58 -3.99 6.61 0.44
CA SER A 58 -5.00 5.54 0.49
C SER A 58 -4.85 4.62 1.71
N THR A 59 -3.88 4.88 2.57
CA THR A 59 -3.56 4.08 3.75
C THR A 59 -3.36 4.98 4.98
N PHE A 60 -3.66 4.46 6.18
CA PHE A 60 -3.41 5.10 7.47
C PHE A 60 -2.85 4.09 8.48
#